data_AF-A0A944C161-F1
#
_entry.id   AF-A0A944C161-F1
#
_cell.length_a   1.000
_cell.length_b   1.000
_cell.length_c   1.000
_cell.angle_alpha   90.00
_cell.angle_beta   90.00
_cell.angle_gamma   90.00
#
_symmetry.space_group_name_H-M   'P 1'
#
loop_
_entity.id
_entity.type
_entity.pdbx_description
1 polymer ?
#
loop_
_entity_poly.entity_id
_entity_poly.type
_entity_poly.pdbx_seq_one_letter_code
_entity_poly.pdbx_strand_id
1 'polypeptide(L)'
;MTYTYNEAFEASKKYFEGDELAARVWATKYALKDSQGNYFELTPDDMHRRIAREIARIERKYKNPMDEQLLFDLMNHFRYLVPQGSPMAGIGNNLQVGS
;
A
#
# COMPACT_ATOMS: atom_id res chain seq x y z
N MET A 1 9.93 -8.70 -8.33
CA MET A 1 10.86 -8.97 -7.22
C MET A 1 10.02 -9.13 -5.97
N THR A 2 10.33 -10.09 -5.11
CA THR A 2 9.62 -10.31 -3.83
C THR A 2 10.55 -9.99 -2.68
N TYR A 3 9.96 -9.68 -1.52
CA TYR A 3 10.67 -9.37 -0.28
C TYR A 3 10.27 -10.36 0.81
N THR A 4 11.10 -10.43 1.84
CA THR A 4 10.81 -11.11 3.09
C THR A 4 10.07 -10.17 4.05
N TYR A 5 9.44 -10.75 5.08
CA TYR A 5 8.83 -9.96 6.15
C TYR A 5 9.82 -9.00 6.81
N ASN A 6 11.06 -9.45 7.08
CA ASN A 6 12.06 -8.61 7.73
C ASN A 6 12.49 -7.42 6.86
N GLU A 7 12.62 -7.61 5.55
CA GLU A 7 12.94 -6.50 4.63
C GLU A 7 11.81 -5.47 4.63
N ALA A 8 10.56 -5.90 4.50
CA ALA A 8 9.39 -5.03 4.55
C ALA A 8 9.26 -4.32 5.92
N PHE A 9 9.51 -5.03 7.02
CA PHE A 9 9.47 -4.48 8.37
C PHE A 9 10.55 -3.42 8.59
N GLU A 10 11.81 -3.70 8.27
CA GLU A 10 12.92 -2.74 8.47
C GLU A 10 12.79 -1.51 7.56
N ALA A 11 12.33 -1.69 6.32
CA ALA A 11 12.05 -0.58 5.42
C ALA A 11 10.88 0.28 5.94
N SER A 12 9.82 -0.35 6.45
CA SER A 12 8.68 0.36 7.04
C SER A 12 9.04 1.05 8.35
N LYS A 13 9.93 0.47 9.15
CA LYS A 13 10.44 1.11 10.36
C LYS A 13 11.15 2.42 10.03
N LYS A 14 11.93 2.46 8.95
CA LYS A 14 12.53 3.72 8.46
C LYS A 14 11.46 4.71 7.98
N TYR A 15 10.43 4.22 7.28
CA TYR A 15 9.32 5.04 6.82
C TYR A 15 8.56 5.72 7.98
N PHE A 16 8.36 5.00 9.09
CA PHE A 16 7.71 5.52 10.30
C PHE A 16 8.70 6.09 11.33
N GLU A 17 9.87 6.56 10.89
CA GLU A 17 10.85 7.26 11.73
C GLU A 17 11.28 6.49 13.00
N GLY A 18 11.29 5.16 12.92
CA GLY A 18 11.66 4.27 14.03
C GLY A 18 10.49 3.67 14.81
N ASP A 19 9.23 4.02 14.51
CA ASP A 19 8.06 3.42 15.14
C ASP A 19 7.89 1.94 14.72
N GLU A 20 8.33 1.04 15.59
CA GLU A 20 8.26 -0.41 15.35
C GLU A 20 6.83 -0.95 15.37
N LEU A 21 5.92 -0.33 16.11
CA LEU A 21 4.54 -0.81 16.20
C LEU A 21 3.82 -0.52 14.89
N ALA A 22 3.92 0.70 14.37
CA ALA A 22 3.37 1.08 13.07
C ALA A 22 3.95 0.21 11.95
N ALA A 23 5.28 0.03 11.92
CA ALA A 23 5.95 -0.81 10.93
C ALA A 23 5.48 -2.27 10.99
N ARG A 24 5.37 -2.85 12.19
CA ARG A 24 4.88 -4.23 12.38
C ARG A 24 3.43 -4.37 11.96
N VAL A 25 2.57 -3.42 12.33
CA VAL A 25 1.14 -3.45 11.95
C VAL A 25 1.02 -3.39 10.44
N TRP A 26 1.71 -2.47 9.77
CA TRP A 26 1.67 -2.38 8.32
C TRP A 26 2.19 -3.66 7.64
N ALA A 27 3.39 -4.13 8.00
CA ALA A 27 3.98 -5.31 7.40
C ALA A 27 3.12 -6.57 7.63
N THR A 28 2.44 -6.67 8.77
CA THR A 28 1.60 -7.86 9.03
C THR A 28 0.21 -7.78 8.39
N LYS A 29 -0.41 -6.60 8.36
CA LYS A 29 -1.84 -6.44 8.02
C LYS A 29 -2.10 -5.86 6.62
N TYR A 30 -1.20 -5.03 6.09
CA TYR A 30 -1.50 -4.19 4.93
C TYR A 30 -0.53 -4.38 3.76
N ALA A 31 0.73 -4.74 4.04
CA ALA A 31 1.67 -5.07 2.98
C ALA A 31 1.15 -6.25 2.14
N LEU A 32 1.14 -6.07 0.83
CA LEU A 32 0.69 -7.07 -0.12
C LEU A 32 1.61 -8.29 -0.05
N LYS A 33 1.02 -9.47 0.20
CA LYS A 33 1.71 -10.76 0.28
C LYS A 33 0.85 -11.91 -0.18
N ASP A 34 1.49 -13.02 -0.55
CA ASP A 34 0.82 -14.29 -0.82
C ASP A 34 0.78 -15.20 0.41
N SER A 35 0.13 -16.36 0.27
CA SER A 35 0.04 -17.38 1.32
C SER A 35 1.37 -18.06 1.65
N GLN A 36 2.37 -17.94 0.76
CA GLN A 36 3.71 -18.50 0.94
C GLN A 36 4.63 -17.54 1.71
N GLY A 37 4.16 -16.32 2.03
CA GLY A 37 4.91 -15.32 2.78
C GLY A 37 5.82 -14.47 1.90
N ASN A 38 5.63 -14.48 0.57
CA ASN A 38 6.31 -13.56 -0.33
C ASN A 38 5.65 -12.19 -0.26
N TYR A 39 6.41 -11.15 0.06
CA TYR A 39 5.95 -9.76 0.07
C TYR A 39 6.19 -9.11 -1.29
N PHE A 40 5.23 -8.32 -1.74
CA PHE A 40 5.28 -7.61 -3.03
C PHE A 40 5.44 -6.09 -2.84
N GLU A 41 5.36 -5.63 -1.60
CA GLU A 41 5.51 -4.23 -1.19
C GLU A 41 6.60 -4.15 -0.14
N LEU A 42 7.54 -3.23 -0.33
CA LEU A 42 8.65 -3.02 0.59
C LEU A 42 8.29 -1.97 1.64
N THR A 43 7.52 -0.96 1.26
CA THR A 43 7.15 0.18 2.10
C THR A 43 5.69 0.59 1.93
N PRO A 44 5.12 1.36 2.87
CA PRO A 44 3.78 1.93 2.70
C PRO A 44 3.60 2.77 1.43
N ASP A 45 4.67 3.34 0.87
CA ASP A 45 4.62 4.04 -0.42
C ASP A 45 4.18 3.12 -1.57
N ASP A 46 4.65 1.87 -1.58
CA ASP A 46 4.28 0.90 -2.61
C ASP A 46 2.78 0.61 -2.56
N MET A 47 2.23 0.48 -1.35
CA MET A 47 0.79 0.35 -1.12
C MET A 47 0.02 1.58 -1.60
N HIS A 48 0.46 2.79 -1.25
CA HIS A 48 -0.18 4.02 -1.71
C HIS A 48 -0.15 4.14 -3.23
N ARG A 49 0.95 3.75 -3.88
CA ARG A 49 1.06 3.73 -5.36
C ARG A 49 0.10 2.71 -5.97
N ARG A 50 0.01 1.50 -5.40
CA ARG A 50 -0.97 0.49 -5.86
C ARG A 50 -2.39 1.04 -5.80
N ILE A 51 -2.79 1.63 -4.68
CA ILE A 51 -4.13 2.19 -4.50
C ILE A 51 -4.36 3.35 -5.47
N ALA A 52 -3.41 4.28 -5.56
CA ALA A 52 -3.51 5.45 -6.44
C ALA A 52 -3.68 5.06 -7.90
N ARG A 53 -2.94 4.06 -8.38
CA ARG A 53 -3.06 3.53 -9.74
C ARG A 53 -4.46 3.00 -10.05
N GLU A 54 -5.04 2.24 -9.12
CA GLU A 54 -6.38 1.68 -9.33
C GLU A 54 -7.48 2.74 -9.26
N ILE A 55 -7.34 3.73 -8.39
CA ILE A 55 -8.25 4.89 -8.37
C ILE A 55 -8.10 5.68 -9.67
N ALA A 56 -6.88 6.00 -10.10
CA ALA A 56 -6.60 6.72 -11.34
C ALA A 56 -7.16 5.99 -12.57
N ARG A 57 -7.09 4.65 -12.60
CA ARG A 57 -7.70 3.83 -13.66
C ARG A 57 -9.21 4.04 -13.77
N ILE A 58 -9.90 4.23 -12.64
CA ILE A 58 -11.34 4.52 -12.60
C ILE A 58 -11.62 6.00 -12.89
N GLU A 59 -10.83 6.92 -12.33
CA GLU A 59 -10.93 8.38 -12.54
C GLU A 59 -10.94 8.76 -14.02
N ARG A 60 -10.13 8.08 -14.86
CA ARG A 60 -10.07 8.29 -16.32
C ARG A 60 -11.42 8.15 -17.05
N LYS A 61 -12.45 7.58 -16.41
CA LYS A 61 -13.79 7.46 -16.97
C LYS A 61 -14.65 8.72 -16.78
N TYR A 62 -14.20 9.68 -16.00
CA TYR A 62 -14.93 10.90 -15.67
C TYR A 62 -14.38 12.12 -16.41
N LYS A 63 -15.19 13.18 -16.51
CA LYS A 63 -14.89 14.37 -17.33
C LYS A 63 -13.62 15.13 -16.88
N ASN A 64 -13.34 15.14 -15.57
CA ASN A 64 -12.20 15.82 -14.96
C ASN A 64 -11.45 14.82 -14.07
N PRO A 65 -10.64 13.92 -14.64
CA PRO A 65 -9.96 12.88 -13.88
C PRO A 65 -8.89 13.47 -12.97
N MET A 66 -8.76 12.94 -11.75
CA MET A 66 -7.55 13.14 -10.94
C MET A 66 -6.40 12.29 -11.47
N ASP A 67 -5.18 12.85 -11.42
CA ASP A 67 -3.97 12.13 -11.81
C ASP A 67 -3.47 11.19 -10.70
N GLU A 68 -2.74 10.14 -11.09
CA GLU A 68 -2.21 9.13 -10.16
C GLU A 68 -1.25 9.74 -9.13
N GLN A 69 -0.48 10.76 -9.51
CA GLN A 69 0.50 11.38 -8.64
C GLN A 69 -0.18 12.20 -7.54
N LEU A 70 -1.20 13.00 -7.88
CA LEU A 70 -2.04 13.72 -6.94
C LEU A 70 -2.73 12.76 -5.97
N LEU A 71 -3.29 11.66 -6.47
CA LEU A 71 -3.92 10.64 -5.62
C LEU A 71 -2.90 10.00 -4.65
N PHE A 72 -1.70 9.69 -5.12
CA PHE A 72 -0.60 9.21 -4.28
C PHE A 72 -0.23 10.26 -3.22
N ASP A 73 -0.03 11.52 -3.61
CA ASP A 73 0.40 12.60 -2.71
C ASP A 73 -0.62 12.87 -1.59
N LEU A 74 -1.91 12.69 -1.87
CA LEU A 74 -2.98 12.78 -0.87
C LEU A 74 -2.91 11.66 0.18
N MET A 75 -2.47 10.47 -0.20
CA MET A 75 -2.33 9.33 0.72
C MET A 75 -0.93 9.24 1.34
N ASN A 76 0.06 9.87 0.72
CA ASN A 76 1.46 9.79 1.12
C ASN A 76 1.65 10.21 2.58
N HIS A 77 2.50 9.47 3.31
CA HIS A 77 2.73 9.66 4.74
C HIS A 77 1.47 9.66 5.62
N PHE A 78 0.36 9.10 5.14
CA PHE A 78 -0.92 9.09 5.86
C PHE A 78 -1.37 10.50 6.29
N ARG A 79 -0.95 11.54 5.55
CA ARG A 79 -1.04 12.94 6.00
C ARG A 79 -2.42 13.56 5.81
N TYR A 80 -3.01 13.37 4.64
CA TYR A 80 -4.28 14.01 4.27
C TYR A 80 -5.41 13.00 4.16
N LEU A 81 -5.16 11.87 3.51
CA LEU A 81 -6.10 10.76 3.41
C LEU A 81 -5.48 9.49 3.99
N VAL A 82 -6.21 8.85 4.88
CA VAL A 82 -5.87 7.54 5.44
C VAL A 82 -6.87 6.53 4.88
N PRO A 83 -6.47 5.66 3.94
CA PRO A 83 -7.36 4.63 3.44
C PRO A 83 -7.77 3.68 4.57
N GLN A 84 -9.01 3.21 4.54
CA GLN A 84 -9.49 2.23 5.52
C GLN A 84 -8.77 0.89 5.36
N GLY A 85 -8.79 0.06 6.41
CA GLY A 85 -8.06 -1.22 6.44
C GLY A 85 -8.39 -2.15 5.27
N SER A 86 -9.66 -2.28 4.88
CA SER A 86 -10.07 -3.12 3.74
C SER A 86 -9.59 -2.57 2.39
N PRO A 87 -9.74 -1.27 2.07
CA PRO A 87 -9.08 -0.66 0.91
C PRO A 87 -7.57 -0.92 0.84
N MET A 88 -6.85 -0.74 1.96
CA MET A 88 -5.40 -0.95 2.00
C MET A 88 -5.00 -2.37 1.61
N ALA A 89 -5.72 -3.37 2.12
CA ALA A 89 -5.45 -4.78 1.84
C ALA A 89 -5.92 -5.25 0.45
N GLY A 90 -6.99 -4.67 -0.08
CA GLY A 90 -7.71 -5.23 -1.23
C GLY A 90 -7.51 -4.54 -2.57
N ILE A 91 -7.40 -3.21 -2.62
CA ILE A 91 -7.41 -2.48 -3.91
C ILE A 91 -6.16 -2.80 -4.71
N GLY A 92 -6.31 -3.32 -5.92
CA GLY A 92 -5.18 -3.69 -6.78
C GLY A 92 -4.43 -4.96 -6.34
N ASN A 93 -4.99 -5.72 -5.39
CA ASN A 93 -4.48 -7.03 -5.02
C ASN A 93 -5.00 -8.10 -6.00
N ASN A 94 -4.18 -8.44 -7.00
CA ASN A 94 -4.48 -9.51 -7.97
C ASN A 94 -3.99 -10.89 -7.52
N LEU A 95 -3.41 -11.00 -6.32
CA LEU A 95 -2.75 -12.19 -5.79
C LEU A 95 -3.58 -12.90 -4.72
N GLN A 96 -4.59 -12.24 -4.18
CA GLN A 96 -5.59 -12.86 -3.32
C GLN A 96 -6.51 -13.75 -4.17
N VAL A 97 -6.13 -15.02 -4.29
CA VAL A 97 -7.09 -16.09 -4.57
C VAL A 97 -7.92 -16.22 -3.28
N GLY A 98 -9.22 -15.98 -3.38
CA GLY A 98 -10.13 -15.80 -2.25
C GLY A 98 -10.01 -16.88 -1.17
N SER A 99 -10.35 -16.48 0.06
CA SER A 99 -10.55 -17.34 1.23
C SER A 99 -11.46 -18.52 0.96
#